data_AF-A0A2T3I1K9-F1
#
_entry.id   AF-A0A2T3I1K9-F1
#
_cell.length_a   1.000
_cell.length_b   1.000
_cell.length_c   1.000
_cell.angle_alpha   90.00
_cell.angle_beta   90.00
_cell.angle_gamma   90.00
#
_symmetry.space_group_name_H-M   'P 1'
#
loop_
_entity.id
_entity.type
_entity.pdbx_description
1 polymer ?
#
loop_
_entity_poly.entity_id
_entity_poly.type
_entity_poly.pdbx_seq_one_letter_code
_entity_poly.pdbx_strand_id
1 'polypeptide(L)'
;MTCLRCGFKFNCICAMEPQLQSAADFVLLTHARESSKDTNTGILMTRTLPSCRVEMWHRTQPPQALLNQLQDPSYQAWLVFPSDEQHLATPLTLPTPDSTKLLLIIIDATWQEARKMVRKSPWLNQLPRIALIPENTSSYSLRRNQQPGHLCTCEVGIELLKQLHHPQAAQQLQDYFTHFIEIYHADKSGHAK
;
A
#
# COMPACT_ATOMS: atom_id res chain seq x y z
N MET A 1 5.54 26.65 -10.12
CA MET A 1 5.90 26.35 -8.71
C MET A 1 5.49 24.92 -8.45
N THR A 2 6.29 24.13 -7.72
CA THR A 2 5.94 22.73 -7.43
C THR A 2 4.76 22.65 -6.47
N CYS A 3 3.78 21.80 -6.77
CA CYS A 3 2.65 21.55 -5.88
C CYS A 3 3.12 20.86 -4.59
N LEU A 4 2.83 21.45 -3.43
CA LEU A 4 3.23 20.90 -2.12
C LEU A 4 2.50 19.61 -1.74
N ARG A 5 1.36 19.31 -2.39
CA ARG A 5 0.55 18.11 -2.13
C ARG A 5 0.95 16.92 -3.02
N CYS A 6 1.12 17.14 -4.32
CA CYS A 6 1.44 16.06 -5.27
C CYS A 6 2.90 16.02 -5.74
N GLY A 7 3.70 17.05 -5.47
CA GLY A 7 5.10 17.12 -5.88
C GLY A 7 5.35 17.43 -7.36
N PHE A 8 4.31 17.54 -8.20
CA PHE A 8 4.46 17.88 -9.62
C PHE A 8 4.62 19.39 -9.85
N LYS A 9 5.37 19.75 -10.90
CA LYS A 9 5.69 21.15 -11.22
C LYS A 9 4.75 21.76 -12.25
N PHE A 10 4.33 20.98 -13.24
CA PHE A 10 3.54 21.43 -14.39
C PHE A 10 2.15 20.83 -14.38
N ASN A 11 2.00 19.61 -13.88
CA ASN A 11 0.78 18.82 -14.02
C ASN A 11 0.25 18.39 -12.65
N CYS A 12 -0.38 19.32 -11.93
CA CYS A 12 -0.93 19.01 -10.61
C CYS A 12 -2.11 18.02 -10.73
N ILE A 13 -2.04 16.88 -10.02
CA ILE A 13 -3.09 15.86 -10.02
C ILE A 13 -4.05 15.95 -8.83
N CYS A 14 -3.96 16.99 -8.00
CA CYS A 14 -4.72 17.05 -6.74
C CYS A 14 -6.23 17.18 -6.96
N ALA A 15 -6.66 17.81 -8.05
CA ALA A 15 -8.07 17.96 -8.38
C ALA A 15 -8.76 16.62 -8.72
N MET A 16 -7.97 15.61 -9.08
CA MET A 16 -8.44 14.27 -9.44
C MET A 16 -8.36 13.28 -8.28
N GLU A 17 -7.95 13.71 -7.08
CA GLU A 17 -7.89 12.84 -5.90
C GLU A 17 -9.30 12.38 -5.49
N PRO A 18 -9.64 11.09 -5.59
CA PRO A 18 -10.91 10.61 -5.07
C PRO A 18 -10.90 10.58 -3.54
N GLN A 19 -12.07 10.83 -2.95
CA GLN A 19 -12.30 10.56 -1.53
C GLN A 19 -12.87 9.15 -1.39
N LEU A 20 -12.04 8.23 -0.92
CA LEU A 20 -12.37 6.82 -0.80
C LEU A 20 -12.77 6.48 0.63
N GLN A 21 -13.58 5.44 0.78
CA GLN A 21 -13.95 4.85 2.06
C GLN A 21 -13.67 3.36 2.02
N SER A 22 -13.29 2.81 3.17
CA SER A 22 -13.08 1.38 3.36
C SER A 22 -13.47 0.99 4.78
N ALA A 23 -14.03 -0.22 4.93
CA ALA A 23 -14.25 -0.81 6.24
C ALA A 23 -12.94 -1.24 6.94
N ALA A 24 -11.81 -1.24 6.22
CA ALA A 24 -10.50 -1.57 6.75
C ALA A 24 -9.63 -0.33 7.00
N ASP A 25 -8.78 -0.43 8.03
CA ASP A 25 -7.63 0.43 8.20
C ASP A 25 -6.42 -0.15 7.47
N PHE A 26 -5.62 0.72 6.86
CA PHE A 26 -4.40 0.35 6.15
C PHE A 26 -3.18 0.98 6.80
N VAL A 27 -2.15 0.17 7.01
CA VAL A 27 -0.85 0.63 7.47
C VAL A 27 0.19 0.30 6.41
N LEU A 28 0.79 1.35 5.84
CA LEU A 28 1.96 1.24 4.98
C LEU A 28 3.20 1.21 5.87
N LEU A 29 3.67 0.01 6.21
CA LEU A 29 4.92 -0.17 6.96
C LEU A 29 6.09 0.06 6.01
N THR A 30 6.68 1.24 6.09
CA THR A 30 7.52 1.81 5.02
C THR A 30 8.99 1.78 5.36
N HIS A 31 9.83 1.31 4.42
CA HIS A 31 11.28 1.38 4.58
C HIS A 31 11.79 2.82 4.43
N ALA A 32 12.76 3.25 5.24
CA ALA A 32 13.31 4.62 5.20
C ALA A 32 13.85 5.10 3.83
N ARG A 33 14.21 4.16 2.95
CA ARG A 33 14.66 4.47 1.58
C ARG A 33 13.51 4.74 0.60
N GLU A 34 12.28 4.35 0.94
CA GLU A 34 11.10 4.56 0.09
C GLU A 34 10.42 5.90 0.35
N SER A 35 10.47 6.40 1.59
CA SER A 35 9.78 7.64 1.97
C SER A 35 10.25 8.88 1.21
N SER A 36 11.47 8.86 0.67
CA SER A 36 12.05 9.98 -0.09
C SER A 36 11.94 9.83 -1.61
N LYS A 37 11.23 8.81 -2.12
CA LYS A 37 11.14 8.55 -3.57
C LYS A 37 9.84 9.11 -4.14
N ASP A 38 9.96 9.94 -5.18
CA ASP A 38 8.83 10.40 -6.01
C ASP A 38 8.04 9.24 -6.66
N THR A 39 8.66 8.06 -6.78
CA THR A 39 8.06 6.83 -7.35
C THR A 39 7.47 5.90 -6.29
N ASN A 40 7.33 6.36 -5.05
CA ASN A 40 6.58 5.64 -4.03
C ASN A 40 5.08 5.84 -4.29
N THR A 41 4.40 4.78 -4.70
CA THR A 41 2.96 4.83 -5.05
C THR A 41 2.06 4.68 -3.82
N GLY A 42 2.60 4.29 -2.66
CA GLY A 42 1.86 4.23 -1.40
C GLY A 42 1.28 5.58 -0.99
N ILE A 43 1.92 6.69 -1.38
CA ILE A 43 1.41 8.04 -1.13
C ILE A 43 0.01 8.26 -1.74
N LEU A 44 -0.29 7.62 -2.88
CA LEU A 44 -1.60 7.74 -3.53
C LEU A 44 -2.71 7.15 -2.66
N MET A 45 -2.44 6.03 -1.97
CA MET A 45 -3.36 5.46 -1.00
C MET A 45 -3.61 6.44 0.15
N THR A 46 -2.55 6.99 0.75
CA THR A 46 -2.69 7.90 1.91
C THR A 46 -3.41 9.21 1.57
N ARG A 47 -3.38 9.65 0.31
CA ARG A 47 -4.08 10.85 -0.17
C ARG A 47 -5.56 10.61 -0.42
N THR A 48 -5.95 9.37 -0.72
CA THR A 48 -7.29 9.00 -1.19
C THR A 48 -8.11 8.25 -0.14
N LEU A 49 -7.45 7.49 0.75
CA LEU A 49 -8.06 6.73 1.84
C LEU A 49 -7.74 7.38 3.19
N PRO A 50 -8.73 7.98 3.88
CA PRO A 50 -8.52 8.53 5.22
C PRO A 50 -8.10 7.47 6.26
N SER A 51 -8.46 6.20 6.03
CA SER A 51 -8.08 5.07 6.88
C SER A 51 -6.69 4.49 6.56
N CYS A 52 -5.92 5.13 5.67
CA CYS A 52 -4.57 4.71 5.30
C CYS A 52 -3.52 5.63 5.90
N ARG A 53 -2.56 5.04 6.65
CA ARG A 53 -1.44 5.78 7.24
C ARG A 53 -0.10 5.12 6.98
N VAL A 54 0.96 5.90 7.11
CA VAL A 54 2.35 5.44 6.99
C VAL A 54 2.94 5.25 8.39
N GLU A 55 3.58 4.11 8.59
CA GLU A 55 4.41 3.84 9.77
C GLU A 55 5.83 3.52 9.30
N MET A 56 6.83 4.22 9.84
CA MET A 56 8.21 3.98 9.43
C MET A 56 8.75 2.71 10.07
N TRP A 57 9.31 1.83 9.26
CA TRP A 57 9.96 0.63 9.74
C TRP A 57 11.37 0.91 10.25
N HIS A 58 11.64 0.43 11.46
CA HIS A 58 12.98 0.36 12.01
C HIS A 58 13.25 -1.05 12.51
N ARG A 59 14.45 -1.56 12.18
CA ARG A 59 14.86 -2.92 12.55
C ARG A 59 14.88 -3.16 14.06
N THR A 60 15.31 -2.17 14.83
CA THR A 60 15.56 -2.30 16.28
C THR A 60 14.55 -1.57 17.15
N GLN A 61 13.82 -0.60 16.59
CA GLN A 61 12.86 0.25 17.29
C GLN A 61 11.54 0.25 16.51
N PRO A 62 10.79 -0.87 16.50
CA PRO A 62 9.54 -0.97 15.76
C PRO A 62 8.55 0.14 16.18
N PRO A 63 7.64 0.56 15.29
CA PRO A 63 6.66 1.61 15.58
C PRO A 63 5.74 1.16 16.72
N GLN A 64 5.90 1.78 17.90
CA GLN A 64 5.20 1.34 19.11
C GLN A 64 3.68 1.51 19.01
N ALA A 65 3.20 2.55 18.32
CA ALA A 65 1.77 2.76 18.08
C ALA A 65 1.15 1.58 17.31
N LEU A 66 1.84 1.10 16.26
CA LEU A 66 1.42 -0.09 15.53
C LEU A 66 1.46 -1.33 16.42
N LEU A 67 2.54 -1.55 17.17
CA LEU A 67 2.63 -2.71 18.07
C LEU A 67 1.50 -2.75 19.09
N ASN A 68 1.16 -1.61 19.69
CA ASN A 68 0.04 -1.49 20.62
C ASN A 68 -1.28 -1.82 19.92
N GLN A 69 -1.49 -1.33 18.70
CA GLN A 69 -2.69 -1.64 17.92
C GLN A 69 -2.80 -3.13 17.57
N LEU A 70 -1.68 -3.83 17.35
CA LEU A 70 -1.69 -5.28 17.08
C LEU A 70 -2.05 -6.12 18.32
N GLN A 71 -1.95 -5.53 19.52
CA GLN A 71 -2.37 -6.19 20.77
C GLN A 71 -3.82 -5.84 21.15
N ASP A 72 -4.44 -4.90 20.46
CA ASP A 72 -5.81 -4.48 20.73
C ASP A 72 -6.80 -5.49 20.12
N PRO A 73 -7.61 -6.19 20.95
CA PRO A 73 -8.55 -7.20 20.47
C PRO A 73 -9.67 -6.61 19.61
N SER A 74 -9.83 -5.29 19.59
CA SER A 74 -10.76 -4.58 18.71
C SER A 74 -10.32 -4.64 17.24
N TYR A 75 -9.10 -5.09 16.95
CA TYR A 75 -8.56 -5.19 15.60
C TYR A 75 -8.30 -6.64 15.18
N GLN A 76 -8.68 -6.96 13.95
CA GLN A 76 -8.23 -8.17 13.27
C GLN A 76 -7.12 -7.79 12.29
N ALA A 77 -5.87 -7.98 12.69
CA ALA A 77 -4.71 -7.57 11.89
C ALA A 77 -4.25 -8.67 10.92
N TRP A 78 -3.92 -8.28 9.69
CA TRP A 78 -3.39 -9.15 8.65
C TRP A 78 -2.16 -8.54 8.01
N LEU A 79 -1.20 -9.40 7.67
CA LEU A 79 -0.04 -9.03 6.87
C LEU A 79 -0.30 -9.33 5.40
N VAL A 80 -0.18 -8.31 4.55
CA VAL A 80 -0.24 -8.47 3.09
C VAL A 80 1.15 -8.83 2.60
N PHE A 81 1.40 -10.13 2.50
CA PHE A 81 2.69 -10.68 2.07
C PHE A 81 2.51 -12.12 1.55
N PRO A 82 3.26 -12.52 0.51
CA PRO A 82 3.23 -13.89 -0.01
C PRO A 82 3.53 -14.96 1.04
N SER A 83 3.05 -16.17 0.75
CA SER A 83 3.41 -17.37 1.49
C SER A 83 4.93 -17.59 1.50
N ASP A 84 5.42 -18.16 2.59
CA ASP A 84 6.73 -18.81 2.66
C ASP A 84 6.60 -20.21 3.29
N GLU A 85 7.72 -20.92 3.40
CA GLU A 85 7.75 -22.28 3.96
C GLU A 85 7.16 -22.38 5.38
N GLN A 86 7.19 -21.29 6.15
CA GLN A 86 6.77 -21.25 7.56
C GLN A 86 5.39 -20.62 7.74
N HIS A 87 4.96 -19.75 6.83
CA HIS A 87 3.72 -19.00 6.93
C HIS A 87 2.98 -19.04 5.59
N LEU A 88 1.96 -19.90 5.52
CA LEU A 88 1.08 -19.97 4.37
C LEU A 88 0.10 -18.79 4.40
N ALA A 89 -0.05 -18.13 3.26
CA ALA A 89 -1.13 -17.18 3.09
C ALA A 89 -2.47 -17.90 2.99
N THR A 90 -3.50 -17.26 3.54
CA THR A 90 -4.88 -17.75 3.52
C THR A 90 -5.79 -16.69 2.91
N PRO A 91 -6.99 -17.09 2.44
CA PRO A 91 -8.00 -16.12 2.00
C PRO A 91 -8.34 -15.14 3.12
N LEU A 92 -8.49 -13.85 2.75
CA LEU A 92 -8.92 -12.82 3.69
C LEU A 92 -10.28 -13.21 4.26
N THR A 93 -10.36 -13.31 5.58
CA THR A 93 -11.62 -13.51 6.29
C THR A 93 -12.06 -12.17 6.87
N LEU A 94 -13.19 -11.65 6.39
CA LEU A 94 -13.74 -10.39 6.86
C LEU A 94 -14.36 -10.56 8.25
N PRO A 95 -14.11 -9.64 9.19
CA PRO A 95 -14.76 -9.68 10.50
C PRO A 95 -16.27 -9.45 10.36
N THR A 96 -17.03 -9.93 11.35
CA THR A 96 -18.43 -9.52 11.47
C THR A 96 -18.50 -8.03 11.82
N PRO A 97 -19.48 -7.27 11.28
CA PRO A 97 -19.53 -5.80 11.42
C PRO A 97 -19.45 -5.27 12.86
N ASP A 98 -19.88 -6.07 13.85
CA ASP A 98 -20.01 -5.65 15.24
C ASP A 98 -18.88 -6.12 16.17
N SER A 99 -17.86 -6.84 15.66
CA SER A 99 -16.86 -7.50 16.53
C SER A 99 -15.48 -6.87 16.50
N THR A 100 -14.91 -6.63 15.33
CA THR A 100 -13.53 -6.13 15.19
C THR A 100 -13.36 -5.33 13.91
N LYS A 101 -12.43 -4.37 13.93
CA LYS A 101 -12.02 -3.58 12.78
C LYS A 101 -10.87 -4.26 12.06
N LEU A 102 -10.98 -4.41 10.74
CA LEU A 102 -9.92 -5.02 9.95
C LEU A 102 -8.72 -4.07 9.82
N LEU A 103 -7.51 -4.57 10.07
CA LEU A 103 -6.26 -3.83 9.91
C LEU A 103 -5.34 -4.56 8.92
N LEU A 104 -5.06 -3.92 7.78
CA LEU A 104 -4.23 -4.47 6.72
C LEU A 104 -2.85 -3.81 6.71
N ILE A 105 -1.82 -4.59 6.99
CA ILE A 105 -0.43 -4.12 6.98
C ILE A 105 0.20 -4.44 5.63
N ILE A 106 0.55 -3.40 4.89
CA ILE A 106 1.23 -3.50 3.60
C ILE A 106 2.70 -3.11 3.79
N ILE A 107 3.61 -3.93 3.27
CA ILE A 107 5.04 -3.64 3.32
C ILE A 107 5.41 -2.73 2.14
N ASP A 108 5.68 -1.46 2.43
CA ASP A 108 6.06 -0.47 1.42
C ASP A 108 7.59 -0.39 1.29
N ALA A 109 8.12 -1.23 0.40
CA ALA A 109 9.55 -1.41 0.17
C ALA A 109 9.82 -2.00 -1.22
N THR A 110 11.07 -1.93 -1.69
CA THR A 110 11.48 -2.82 -2.80
C THR A 110 11.34 -4.29 -2.37
N TRP A 111 11.18 -5.21 -3.32
CA TRP A 111 10.94 -6.62 -2.99
C TRP A 111 12.04 -7.26 -2.12
N GLN A 112 13.30 -6.86 -2.33
CA GLN A 112 14.43 -7.31 -1.51
C GLN A 112 14.35 -6.76 -0.08
N GLU A 113 14.02 -5.47 0.07
CA GLU A 113 13.88 -4.86 1.39
C GLU A 113 12.61 -5.35 2.10
N ALA A 114 11.50 -5.58 1.38
CA ALA A 114 10.26 -6.10 1.95
C ALA A 114 10.47 -7.47 2.61
N ARG A 115 11.12 -8.41 1.89
CA ARG A 115 11.50 -9.73 2.45
C ARG A 115 12.40 -9.59 3.68
N LYS A 116 13.34 -8.64 3.66
CA LYS A 116 14.21 -8.37 4.81
C LYS A 116 13.43 -7.78 5.98
N MET A 117 12.50 -6.86 5.74
CA MET A 117 11.65 -6.24 6.77
C MET A 117 10.83 -7.31 7.49
N VAL A 118 10.13 -8.17 6.74
CA VAL A 118 9.35 -9.29 7.31
C VAL A 118 10.27 -10.22 8.11
N ARG A 119 11.36 -10.70 7.50
CA ARG A 119 12.33 -11.59 8.18
C ARG A 119 12.97 -10.99 9.43
N LYS A 120 13.12 -9.67 9.49
CA LYS A 120 13.72 -8.94 10.63
C LYS A 120 12.70 -8.38 11.61
N SER A 121 11.43 -8.72 11.46
CA SER A 121 10.33 -8.27 12.31
C SER A 121 9.55 -9.47 12.82
N PRO A 122 10.04 -10.20 13.84
CA PRO A 122 9.38 -11.42 14.34
C PRO A 122 7.91 -11.20 14.77
N TRP A 123 7.56 -9.98 15.19
CA TRP A 123 6.19 -9.60 15.54
C TRP A 123 5.22 -9.67 14.34
N LEU A 124 5.70 -9.58 13.10
CA LEU A 124 4.88 -9.77 11.90
C LEU A 124 4.54 -11.24 11.64
N ASN A 125 5.33 -12.18 12.16
CA ASN A 125 5.11 -13.62 11.96
C ASN A 125 3.88 -14.14 12.73
N GLN A 126 3.42 -13.38 13.72
CA GLN A 126 2.22 -13.71 14.50
C GLN A 126 0.93 -13.40 13.73
N LEU A 127 1.02 -12.62 12.64
CA LEU A 127 -0.13 -12.20 11.86
C LEU A 127 -0.45 -13.25 10.79
N PRO A 128 -1.73 -13.55 10.55
CA PRO A 128 -2.12 -14.30 9.36
C PRO A 128 -1.75 -13.51 8.10
N ARG A 129 -1.41 -14.23 7.03
CA ARG A 129 -0.95 -13.64 5.77
C ARG A 129 -2.01 -13.71 4.69
N ILE A 130 -2.10 -12.67 3.87
CA ILE A 130 -2.84 -12.68 2.61
C ILE A 130 -1.84 -12.50 1.48
N ALA A 131 -1.89 -13.43 0.53
CA ALA A 131 -1.14 -13.34 -0.72
C ALA A 131 -2.06 -12.76 -1.78
N LEU A 132 -1.63 -11.68 -2.41
CA LEU A 132 -2.26 -11.17 -3.61
C LEU A 132 -1.64 -11.89 -4.80
N ILE A 133 -2.47 -12.62 -5.55
CA ILE A 133 -2.08 -13.20 -6.82
C ILE A 133 -2.62 -12.24 -7.89
N PRO A 134 -1.76 -11.50 -8.60
CA PRO A 134 -2.22 -10.66 -9.69
C PRO A 134 -2.84 -11.54 -10.77
N GLU A 135 -4.09 -11.27 -11.15
CA GLU A 135 -4.68 -11.88 -12.36
C GLU A 135 -4.05 -11.28 -13.64
N ASN A 136 -3.54 -10.05 -13.55
CA ASN A 136 -2.92 -9.30 -14.65
C ASN A 136 -1.45 -8.97 -14.37
N THR A 137 -0.66 -8.79 -15.42
CA THR A 137 0.68 -8.22 -15.30
C THR A 137 0.59 -6.79 -14.74
N SER A 138 1.43 -6.46 -13.75
CA SER A 138 1.48 -5.11 -13.15
C SER A 138 1.63 -4.06 -14.25
N SER A 139 0.80 -3.03 -14.21
CA SER A 139 0.84 -1.92 -15.17
C SER A 139 1.89 -0.88 -14.77
N TYR A 140 2.54 -1.05 -13.61
CA TYR A 140 3.55 -0.13 -13.10
C TYR A 140 4.89 -0.36 -13.79
N SER A 141 5.28 0.57 -14.67
CA SER A 141 6.54 0.51 -15.44
C SER A 141 7.62 1.48 -14.95
N LEU A 142 7.35 2.27 -13.89
CA LEU A 142 8.25 3.32 -13.42
C LEU A 142 9.49 2.81 -12.67
N ARG A 143 9.53 1.53 -12.26
CA ARG A 143 10.71 0.90 -11.65
C ARG A 143 11.36 -0.07 -12.64
N ARG A 144 12.59 0.24 -13.08
CA ARG A 144 13.40 -0.60 -14.00
C ARG A 144 13.61 -2.06 -13.54
N ASN A 145 13.39 -2.36 -12.25
CA ASN A 145 13.61 -3.68 -11.64
C ASN A 145 12.33 -4.34 -11.11
N GLN A 146 11.15 -3.92 -11.57
CA GLN A 146 9.93 -4.66 -11.23
C GLN A 146 9.94 -5.99 -12.00
N GLN A 147 9.99 -7.09 -11.24
CA GLN A 147 9.86 -8.41 -11.82
C GLN A 147 8.40 -8.65 -12.21
N PRO A 148 8.13 -9.30 -13.36
CA PRO A 148 6.77 -9.67 -13.76
C PRO A 148 6.04 -10.38 -12.63
N GLY A 149 4.81 -9.95 -12.33
CA GLY A 149 3.99 -10.52 -11.25
C GLY A 149 4.14 -9.86 -9.87
N HIS A 150 4.93 -8.79 -9.72
CA HIS A 150 4.98 -8.02 -8.46
C HIS A 150 4.25 -6.67 -8.58
N LEU A 151 3.18 -6.53 -7.80
CA LEU A 151 2.40 -5.30 -7.67
C LEU A 151 3.20 -4.23 -6.92
N CYS A 152 3.04 -2.97 -7.31
CA CYS A 152 3.46 -1.85 -6.48
C CYS A 152 2.48 -1.62 -5.32
N THR A 153 2.87 -0.79 -4.34
CA THR A 153 2.08 -0.54 -3.12
C THR A 153 0.66 -0.04 -3.41
N CYS A 154 0.48 0.84 -4.41
CA CYS A 154 -0.87 1.29 -4.80
C CYS A 154 -1.70 0.18 -5.46
N GLU A 155 -1.10 -0.65 -6.31
CA GLU A 155 -1.77 -1.80 -6.93
C GLU A 155 -2.19 -2.83 -5.88
N VAL A 156 -1.38 -3.04 -4.84
CA VAL A 156 -1.75 -3.84 -3.66
C VAL A 156 -3.01 -3.25 -3.00
N GLY A 157 -3.06 -1.94 -2.79
CA GLY A 157 -4.25 -1.26 -2.26
C GLY A 157 -5.51 -1.45 -3.11
N ILE A 158 -5.37 -1.33 -4.44
CA ILE A 158 -6.48 -1.55 -5.39
C ILE A 158 -7.02 -2.97 -5.26
N GLU A 159 -6.15 -3.97 -5.22
CA GLU A 159 -6.58 -5.37 -5.13
C GLU A 159 -7.24 -5.69 -3.79
N LEU A 160 -6.72 -5.13 -2.69
CA LEU A 160 -7.34 -5.27 -1.37
C LEU A 160 -8.74 -4.64 -1.35
N LEU A 161 -8.94 -3.46 -1.95
CA LEU A 161 -10.27 -2.85 -2.05
C LEU A 161 -11.27 -3.75 -2.79
N LYS A 162 -10.84 -4.51 -3.81
CA LYS A 162 -11.70 -5.51 -4.47
C LYS A 162 -12.04 -6.66 -3.53
N GLN A 163 -11.04 -7.21 -2.82
CA GLN A 163 -11.27 -8.30 -1.85
C GLN A 163 -12.14 -7.86 -0.67
N LEU A 164 -12.13 -6.58 -0.32
CA LEU A 164 -13.00 -5.96 0.68
C LEU A 164 -14.41 -5.62 0.15
N HIS A 165 -14.76 -6.06 -1.07
CA HIS A 165 -16.05 -5.76 -1.72
C HIS A 165 -16.31 -4.25 -1.92
N HIS A 166 -15.27 -3.46 -2.17
CA HIS A 166 -15.35 -2.05 -2.55
C HIS A 166 -14.89 -1.82 -4.01
N PRO A 167 -15.54 -2.44 -5.03
CA PRO A 167 -15.06 -2.39 -6.42
C PRO A 167 -15.06 -0.96 -7.00
N GLN A 168 -16.00 -0.10 -6.59
CA GLN A 168 -16.02 1.30 -7.03
C GLN A 168 -14.81 2.07 -6.49
N ALA A 169 -14.46 1.90 -5.22
CA ALA A 169 -13.29 2.55 -4.63
C ALA A 169 -11.99 2.02 -5.27
N ALA A 170 -11.93 0.71 -5.54
CA ALA A 170 -10.82 0.10 -6.25
C ALA A 170 -10.65 0.71 -7.65
N GLN A 171 -11.74 0.89 -8.40
CA GLN A 171 -11.71 1.51 -9.72
C GLN A 171 -11.27 2.97 -9.67
N GLN A 172 -11.81 3.76 -8.73
CA GLN A 172 -11.40 5.16 -8.57
C GLN A 172 -9.91 5.31 -8.21
N LEU A 173 -9.39 4.42 -7.35
CA LEU A 173 -7.96 4.39 -7.05
C LEU A 173 -7.12 3.96 -8.26
N GLN A 174 -7.62 3.00 -9.06
CA GLN A 174 -6.99 2.56 -10.30
C GLN A 174 -6.93 3.68 -11.34
N ASP A 175 -8.00 4.43 -11.54
CA ASP A 175 -8.05 5.57 -12.47
C ASP A 175 -7.07 6.66 -12.04
N TYR A 176 -7.06 6.96 -10.73
CA TYR A 176 -6.13 7.93 -10.16
C TYR A 176 -4.67 7.50 -10.30
N PHE A 177 -4.39 6.22 -10.11
CA PHE A 177 -3.06 5.63 -10.28
C PHE A 177 -2.59 5.67 -11.75
N THR A 178 -3.46 5.30 -12.69
CA THR A 178 -3.17 5.40 -14.13
C THR A 178 -2.84 6.84 -14.52
N HIS A 179 -3.65 7.80 -14.07
CA HIS A 179 -3.41 9.22 -14.33
C HIS A 179 -2.07 9.70 -13.72
N PHE A 180 -1.74 9.27 -12.50
CA PHE A 180 -0.44 9.56 -11.89
C PHE A 180 0.73 9.08 -12.76
N ILE A 181 0.68 7.86 -13.31
CA ILE A 181 1.75 7.34 -14.17
C ILE A 181 1.91 8.21 -15.42
N GLU A 182 0.80 8.51 -16.10
CA GLU A 182 0.80 9.32 -17.32
C GLU A 182 1.37 10.73 -17.09
N ILE A 183 1.02 11.34 -15.97
CA ILE A 183 1.48 12.68 -15.58
C ILE A 183 2.93 12.65 -15.13
N TYR A 184 3.36 11.63 -14.39
CA TYR A 184 4.75 11.50 -13.96
C TYR A 184 5.72 11.53 -15.14
N HIS A 185 5.40 10.81 -16.21
CA HIS A 185 6.19 10.83 -17.44
C HIS A 185 6.23 12.21 -18.12
N ALA A 186 5.10 12.91 -18.17
CA ALA A 186 5.00 14.24 -18.77
C ALA A 186 5.78 15.30 -17.97
N ASP A 187 5.61 15.32 -16.64
CA ASP A 187 6.25 16.26 -15.72
C ASP A 187 7.78 16.09 -15.71
N LYS A 188 8.29 14.84 -15.71
CA LYS A 188 9.73 14.55 -15.82
C LYS A 188 10.33 14.89 -17.18
N SER A 189 9.51 14.93 -18.23
CA SER A 189 9.93 15.36 -19.58
C SER A 189 9.84 16.87 -19.78
N GLY A 190 9.36 17.63 -18.79
CA GLY A 190 9.22 19.09 -18.84
C GLY A 190 8.03 19.59 -19.66
N HIS A 191 7.08 18.72 -19.99
CA HIS A 191 5.89 19.06 -20.78
C HIS A 191 4.65 19.19 -19.88
N ALA A 192 3.91 20.28 -20.03
CA ALA A 192 2.55 20.38 -19.51
C ALA A 192 1.61 19.53 -20.40
N LYS A 193 0.66 18.82 -19.78
CA LYS A 193 -0.43 18.09 -20.43
C LYS A 193 -1.74 18.80 -20.18
#